data_AF-A0A448D4W5-F1
#
_entry.id   AF-A0A448D4W5-F1
#
_cell.length_a   1.000
_cell.length_b   1.000
_cell.length_c   1.000
_cell.angle_alpha   90.00
_cell.angle_beta   90.00
_cell.angle_gamma   90.00
#
_symmetry.space_group_name_H-M   'P 1'
#
loop_
_entity.id
_entity.type
_entity.pdbx_description
1 polymer ?
#
loop_
_entity_poly.entity_id
_entity_poly.type
_entity_poly.pdbx_seq_one_letter_code
_entity_poly.pdbx_strand_id
1 'polypeptide(L)'
;MKYKITRRYFLQGSAALTGSLMLGGCLKENSTAQPEETVKIYYPPALNGLRGDHEGSEVAAHSMAMQGKQYTLPGQAAEHYDLVVIGGGISGLTSAYLYRQKHPEAKVLVLDNHDDFGGHAKRNEFTYQNRTFITYGGSESLDSPKTTFSKQAHSLLESLGVDYKKFEQYFNRDLYEKKWQLKQGAFFSPEVFGKAAVVAGLPETGKASAAEVIRQFPLAEDAKQALIELYTGKTNYLKGKKKRQRTEFAEETSYYDFLKDTVKLPEGALNYLKDISSEYWGHPISAISVVEALEENYPGVQNLGLPEEGGEEEKEPYIYHFPDGNASIARLLVRKLIPTVAEGNTMEDIVLAKFDYSKLDLPENTTRIRLNSTALLAENNAEGVAVAYLKHGDEQLVQVQAKKCIFAGHSALAARIIPQMQEAQKKAELSCVKVPMVYAKVLVKNAQAFKKLGVYSLYAPGAPYCLIQLEDPVNIGGYQAQQSPDEPMIVHAVRIATDFVGENVREQYRNGRRKLFGQSYDALKTELFGQLRHLYALAGENFDDMLVDVTLNRWAHGYSYEQAELADTEQSMERTTRAMRKPVGNIFMAGCDVAWMPYLQNAVDEAFRAVKEASA
;
A
#
# COMPACT_ATOMS: atom_id res chain seq x y z
N MET A 1 -4.41 17.65 -21.33
CA MET A 1 -4.94 16.28 -21.49
C MET A 1 -4.83 15.63 -20.14
N LYS A 2 -5.98 15.37 -19.50
CA LYS A 2 -6.00 14.58 -18.27
C LYS A 2 -6.03 13.13 -18.71
N TYR A 3 -5.01 12.38 -18.34
CA TYR A 3 -5.04 10.94 -18.46
C TYR A 3 -6.06 10.46 -17.43
N LYS A 4 -7.16 9.84 -17.88
CA LYS A 4 -7.90 8.93 -17.00
C LYS A 4 -6.92 7.81 -16.72
N ILE A 5 -6.46 7.68 -15.48
CA ILE A 5 -5.68 6.52 -15.06
C ILE A 5 -6.70 5.38 -14.96
N THR A 6 -6.88 4.61 -16.03
CA THR A 6 -7.64 3.37 -15.95
C THR A 6 -6.69 2.30 -15.44
N ARG A 7 -6.99 1.72 -14.29
CA ARG A 7 -6.07 0.86 -13.56
C ARG A 7 -6.09 -0.57 -14.10
N ARG A 8 -5.80 -0.76 -15.39
CA ARG A 8 -6.02 -2.05 -16.06
C ARG A 8 -5.05 -3.15 -15.58
N TYR A 9 -5.62 -4.14 -14.87
CA TYR A 9 -5.13 -5.50 -14.59
C TYR A 9 -3.83 -5.66 -13.77
N PHE A 10 -4.01 -6.08 -12.51
CA PHE A 10 -2.99 -6.63 -11.61
C PHE A 10 -2.75 -8.16 -11.77
N LEU A 11 -3.30 -8.83 -12.80
CA LEU A 11 -3.22 -10.31 -12.93
C LEU A 11 -2.51 -10.85 -14.18
N GLN A 12 -1.70 -10.07 -14.90
CA GLN A 12 -1.00 -10.56 -16.10
C GLN A 12 0.51 -10.35 -16.06
N GLY A 13 1.21 -11.32 -15.46
CA GLY A 13 2.64 -11.52 -15.63
C GLY A 13 2.98 -12.18 -16.98
N SER A 14 3.64 -11.40 -17.85
CA SER A 14 4.92 -11.76 -18.48
C SER A 14 5.06 -12.98 -19.43
N ALA A 15 5.25 -12.73 -20.74
CA ALA A 15 5.72 -13.74 -21.72
C ALA A 15 7.04 -13.38 -22.44
N ALA A 16 7.97 -14.34 -22.36
CA ALA A 16 9.05 -14.75 -23.29
C ALA A 16 10.14 -13.79 -23.84
N LEU A 17 11.42 -14.07 -23.51
CA LEU A 17 12.53 -14.41 -24.46
C LEU A 17 13.82 -14.83 -23.70
N THR A 18 14.65 -15.68 -24.32
CA THR A 18 15.63 -16.61 -23.71
C THR A 18 17.13 -16.33 -24.00
N GLY A 19 18.01 -16.71 -23.05
CA GLY A 19 19.43 -17.14 -23.23
C GLY A 19 20.49 -16.22 -22.57
N SER A 20 21.59 -16.62 -21.92
CA SER A 20 22.25 -17.91 -21.63
C SER A 20 23.28 -17.75 -20.47
N LEU A 21 23.58 -18.88 -19.80
CA LEU A 21 24.51 -19.24 -18.71
C LEU A 21 25.86 -18.49 -18.49
N MET A 22 26.32 -18.46 -17.21
CA MET A 22 27.70 -18.82 -16.78
C MET A 22 27.80 -19.16 -15.27
N LEU A 23 28.75 -20.04 -14.91
CA LEU A 23 28.98 -20.76 -13.64
C LEU A 23 30.11 -20.18 -12.77
N GLY A 24 30.09 -20.49 -11.46
CA GLY A 24 31.25 -20.57 -10.54
C GLY A 24 31.12 -19.65 -9.32
N GLY A 25 31.45 -20.00 -8.07
CA GLY A 25 32.05 -21.19 -7.46
C GLY A 25 32.05 -20.97 -5.92
N CYS A 26 32.00 -22.06 -5.16
CA CYS A 26 31.87 -22.07 -3.69
C CYS A 26 33.11 -21.56 -2.96
N LEU A 27 32.93 -20.83 -1.86
CA LEU A 27 33.75 -20.93 -0.65
C LEU A 27 32.88 -20.71 0.60
N LYS A 28 32.92 -21.67 1.53
CA LYS A 28 32.33 -21.62 2.87
C LYS A 28 33.41 -21.16 3.85
N GLU A 29 33.09 -20.21 4.72
CA GLU A 29 33.79 -20.06 5.99
C GLU A 29 32.78 -19.94 7.13
N ASN A 30 32.87 -20.90 8.05
CA ASN A 30 32.17 -20.90 9.33
C ASN A 30 32.92 -19.96 10.28
N SER A 31 32.20 -19.07 10.96
CA SER A 31 32.61 -18.61 12.28
C SER A 31 31.42 -18.59 13.22
N THR A 32 31.57 -19.34 14.31
CA THR A 32 30.69 -19.36 15.47
C THR A 32 31.09 -18.23 16.40
N ALA A 33 30.19 -17.29 16.67
CA ALA A 33 30.33 -16.33 17.76
C ALA A 33 29.12 -16.46 18.70
N GLN A 34 29.42 -16.63 19.98
CA GLN A 34 28.44 -16.60 21.07
C GLN A 34 27.96 -15.15 21.34
N PRO A 35 26.75 -14.96 21.88
CA PRO A 35 26.11 -13.67 21.93
C PRO A 35 26.63 -12.81 23.08
N GLU A 36 27.22 -11.66 22.76
CA GLU A 36 27.38 -10.56 23.72
C GLU A 36 26.03 -9.92 24.02
N GLU A 37 25.81 -9.52 25.27
CA GLU A 37 24.65 -8.75 25.70
C GLU A 37 24.62 -7.40 24.97
N THR A 38 23.91 -7.34 23.84
CA THR A 38 23.80 -6.13 23.03
C THR A 38 22.87 -5.13 23.69
N VAL A 39 23.37 -3.93 23.97
CA VAL A 39 22.58 -2.70 24.03
C VAL A 39 21.57 -2.75 22.88
N LYS A 40 20.27 -2.68 23.16
CA LYS A 40 19.25 -2.69 22.09
C LYS A 40 19.46 -1.48 21.18
N ILE A 41 20.10 -1.71 20.04
CA ILE A 41 20.24 -0.71 18.98
C ILE A 41 18.83 -0.41 18.48
N TYR A 42 18.41 0.85 18.54
CA TYR A 42 17.13 1.30 18.02
C TYR A 42 17.14 1.16 16.49
N TYR A 43 16.46 0.13 15.98
CA TYR A 43 16.39 -0.19 14.56
C TYR A 43 14.97 -0.69 14.19
N PRO A 44 14.04 0.24 13.91
CA PRO A 44 12.63 -0.07 13.63
C PRO A 44 12.36 -1.12 12.55
N PRO A 45 13.16 -1.27 11.47
CA PRO A 45 12.91 -2.29 10.44
C PRO A 45 12.96 -3.73 10.96
N ALA A 46 13.74 -4.02 12.01
CA ALA A 46 13.84 -5.37 12.58
C ALA A 46 12.81 -5.65 13.69
N LEU A 47 11.92 -4.70 14.00
CA LEU A 47 10.85 -4.91 14.97
C LEU A 47 9.70 -5.69 14.33
N ASN A 48 9.23 -6.74 15.04
CA ASN A 48 8.12 -7.60 14.64
C ASN A 48 6.83 -7.28 15.44
N GLY A 49 5.80 -8.12 15.30
CA GLY A 49 4.51 -7.90 15.97
C GLY A 49 3.58 -6.96 15.19
N LEU A 50 2.85 -6.09 15.90
CA LEU A 50 1.95 -5.11 15.28
C LEU A 50 2.75 -3.87 14.83
N ARG A 51 2.86 -3.70 13.51
CA ARG A 51 3.55 -2.61 12.83
C ARG A 51 2.55 -1.83 11.97
N GLY A 52 3.02 -1.04 11.02
CA GLY A 52 2.19 -0.05 10.32
C GLY A 52 1.88 1.14 11.25
N ASP A 53 0.60 1.41 11.48
CA ASP A 53 0.09 2.22 12.59
C ASP A 53 0.35 1.47 13.91
N HIS A 54 1.62 1.46 14.33
CA HIS A 54 2.10 0.75 15.52
C HIS A 54 1.44 1.30 16.79
N GLU A 55 1.40 0.47 17.83
CA GLU A 55 0.82 0.87 19.11
C GLU A 55 1.49 2.15 19.63
N GLY A 56 0.67 3.15 19.96
CA GLY A 56 1.11 4.43 20.49
C GLY A 56 1.19 5.56 19.46
N SER A 57 1.31 5.26 18.16
CA SER A 57 1.43 6.27 17.10
C SER A 57 0.15 7.09 16.92
N GLU A 58 -0.99 6.55 17.36
CA GLU A 58 -2.33 7.12 17.19
C GLU A 58 -2.85 7.88 18.41
N VAL A 59 -2.33 7.59 19.61
CA VAL A 59 -2.91 8.00 20.91
C VAL A 59 -3.10 9.52 20.99
N ALA A 60 -2.05 10.26 20.65
CA ALA A 60 -2.06 11.71 20.72
C ALA A 60 -3.08 12.33 19.73
N ALA A 61 -3.10 11.87 18.48
CA ALA A 61 -4.03 12.34 17.46
C ALA A 61 -5.49 11.95 17.79
N HIS A 62 -5.70 10.74 18.32
CA HIS A 62 -7.02 10.25 18.74
C HIS A 62 -7.58 11.01 19.95
N SER A 63 -6.73 11.51 20.86
CA SER A 63 -7.21 12.39 21.93
C SER A 63 -7.97 13.62 21.39
N MET A 64 -7.58 14.15 20.22
CA MET A 64 -8.32 15.23 19.57
C MET A 64 -9.53 14.70 18.81
N ALA A 65 -9.33 13.69 17.96
CA ALA A 65 -10.35 13.24 17.03
C ALA A 65 -11.54 12.53 17.70
N MET A 66 -11.30 11.84 18.82
CA MET A 66 -12.28 10.99 19.50
C MET A 66 -12.69 11.54 20.88
N GLN A 67 -11.79 12.22 21.59
CA GLN A 67 -12.05 12.74 22.95
C GLN A 67 -12.26 14.27 22.97
N GLY A 68 -12.09 14.95 21.82
CA GLY A 68 -12.29 16.40 21.73
C GLY A 68 -11.24 17.23 22.47
N LYS A 69 -10.09 16.64 22.84
CA LYS A 69 -9.01 17.36 23.52
C LYS A 69 -8.53 18.51 22.63
N GLN A 70 -8.44 19.71 23.22
CA GLN A 70 -7.89 20.89 22.57
C GLN A 70 -6.49 21.15 23.12
N TYR A 71 -5.57 21.52 22.24
CA TYR A 71 -4.21 21.89 22.57
C TYR A 71 -4.02 23.38 22.30
N THR A 72 -3.21 24.03 23.11
CA THR A 72 -2.77 25.42 22.92
C THR A 72 -1.25 25.46 22.80
N LEU A 73 -0.72 26.48 22.13
CA LEU A 73 0.72 26.68 22.04
C LEU A 73 1.33 26.85 23.45
N PRO A 74 2.44 26.17 23.77
CA PRO A 74 3.18 26.36 25.02
C PRO A 74 3.72 27.79 25.21
N GLY A 75 3.91 28.56 24.13
CA GLY A 75 4.33 29.96 24.15
C GLY A 75 5.85 30.18 24.17
N GLN A 76 6.66 29.12 24.19
CA GLN A 76 8.12 29.20 24.13
C GLN A 76 8.68 28.18 23.15
N ALA A 77 9.21 28.66 22.01
CA ALA A 77 9.91 27.82 21.04
C ALA A 77 11.42 27.83 21.32
N ALA A 78 11.98 26.66 21.66
CA ALA A 78 13.43 26.52 21.87
C ALA A 78 14.21 26.40 20.55
N GLU A 79 13.55 25.93 19.49
CA GLU A 79 14.17 25.65 18.19
C GLU A 79 13.47 26.45 17.08
N HIS A 80 14.26 26.97 16.14
CA HIS A 80 13.81 27.77 15.01
C HIS A 80 14.29 27.16 13.70
N TYR A 81 13.39 27.08 12.71
CA TYR A 81 13.62 26.44 11.42
C TYR A 81 13.19 27.35 10.26
N ASP A 82 13.77 27.14 9.08
CA ASP A 82 13.25 27.78 7.86
C ASP A 82 12.01 27.05 7.36
N LEU A 83 11.98 25.73 7.52
CA LEU A 83 10.86 24.87 7.17
C LEU A 83 10.63 23.79 8.22
N VAL A 84 9.38 23.65 8.66
CA VAL A 84 8.90 22.42 9.32
C VAL A 84 8.07 21.61 8.33
N VAL A 85 8.31 20.31 8.26
CA VAL A 85 7.50 19.35 7.49
C VAL A 85 6.80 18.43 8.48
N ILE A 86 5.46 18.41 8.45
CA ILE A 86 4.65 17.51 9.27
C ILE A 86 4.32 16.27 8.44
N GLY A 87 4.86 15.11 8.82
CA GLY A 87 4.81 13.85 8.10
C GLY A 87 6.14 13.51 7.44
N GLY A 88 6.75 12.40 7.85
CA GLY A 88 7.99 11.82 7.33
C GLY A 88 7.75 10.70 6.31
N GLY A 89 6.58 10.67 5.67
CA GLY A 89 6.30 9.84 4.50
C GLY A 89 7.00 10.32 3.23
N ILE A 90 6.83 9.61 2.11
CA ILE A 90 7.47 9.95 0.82
C ILE A 90 7.24 11.41 0.43
N SER A 91 6.01 11.93 0.56
CA SER A 91 5.71 13.32 0.22
C SER A 91 6.50 14.30 1.08
N GLY A 92 6.52 14.11 2.40
CA GLY A 92 7.24 15.00 3.32
C GLY A 92 8.76 14.93 3.18
N LEU A 93 9.33 13.72 3.04
CA LEU A 93 10.75 13.54 2.77
C LEU A 93 11.16 14.16 1.43
N THR A 94 10.32 14.01 0.40
CA THR A 94 10.51 14.68 -0.90
C THR A 94 10.44 16.19 -0.75
N SER A 95 9.48 16.72 0.02
CA SER A 95 9.39 18.16 0.30
C SER A 95 10.63 18.71 0.99
N ALA A 96 11.13 18.03 2.02
CA ALA A 96 12.36 18.41 2.71
C ALA A 96 13.56 18.41 1.74
N TYR A 97 13.70 17.36 0.93
CA TYR A 97 14.77 17.24 -0.06
C TYR A 97 14.73 18.35 -1.11
N LEU A 98 13.58 18.57 -1.76
CA LEU A 98 13.43 19.60 -2.78
C LEU A 98 13.59 21.01 -2.22
N TYR A 99 13.14 21.26 -0.99
CA TYR A 99 13.34 22.55 -0.35
C TYR A 99 14.83 22.82 -0.07
N ARG A 100 15.56 21.82 0.44
CA ARG A 100 17.02 21.90 0.64
C ARG A 100 17.80 22.07 -0.66
N GLN A 101 17.35 21.47 -1.76
CA GLN A 101 17.96 21.70 -3.08
C GLN A 101 17.83 23.16 -3.52
N LYS A 102 16.68 23.80 -3.25
CA LYS A 102 16.46 25.22 -3.58
C LYS A 102 17.11 26.18 -2.58
N HIS A 103 17.22 25.76 -1.32
CA HIS A 103 17.73 26.56 -0.20
C HIS A 103 18.82 25.78 0.56
N PRO A 104 20.07 25.73 0.05
CA PRO A 104 21.13 24.88 0.59
C PRO A 104 21.60 25.22 2.00
N GLU A 105 21.16 26.34 2.59
CA GLU A 105 21.46 26.71 3.98
C GLU A 105 20.23 26.59 4.91
N ALA A 106 19.05 26.25 4.36
CA ALA A 106 17.82 26.16 5.14
C ALA A 106 17.89 25.07 6.20
N LYS A 107 17.49 25.41 7.43
CA LYS A 107 17.25 24.45 8.51
C LYS A 107 15.86 23.85 8.36
N VAL A 108 15.79 22.53 8.22
CA VAL A 108 14.55 21.79 8.02
C VAL A 108 14.33 20.80 9.16
N LEU A 109 13.14 20.79 9.75
CA LEU A 109 12.70 19.77 10.68
C LEU A 109 11.55 18.96 10.08
N VAL A 110 11.69 17.64 10.03
CA VAL A 110 10.61 16.70 9.71
C VAL A 110 10.12 16.07 11.00
N LEU A 111 8.80 16.15 11.25
CA LEU A 111 8.13 15.51 12.39
C LEU A 111 7.30 14.32 11.89
N ASP A 112 7.50 13.13 12.45
CA ASP A 112 6.65 11.97 12.18
C ASP A 112 6.19 11.31 13.48
N ASN A 113 4.93 10.89 13.54
CA ASN A 113 4.37 10.20 14.70
C ASN A 113 4.87 8.74 14.81
N HIS A 114 5.32 8.14 13.72
CA HIS A 114 5.84 6.79 13.70
C HIS A 114 7.27 6.70 14.21
N ASP A 115 7.60 5.49 14.65
CA ASP A 115 8.93 5.06 15.06
C ASP A 115 9.93 4.90 13.90
N ASP A 116 9.47 4.95 12.65
CA ASP A 116 10.27 4.87 11.43
C ASP A 116 9.83 5.95 10.44
N PHE A 117 10.73 6.34 9.53
CA PHE A 117 10.40 7.21 8.40
C PHE A 117 9.81 6.42 7.23
N GLY A 118 9.29 7.12 6.22
CA GLY A 118 8.74 6.53 4.99
C GLY A 118 7.21 6.42 4.97
N GLY A 119 6.54 6.56 6.12
CA GLY A 119 5.08 6.47 6.20
C GLY A 119 4.60 5.08 5.79
N HIS A 120 3.69 5.00 4.81
CA HIS A 120 3.24 3.72 4.23
C HIS A 120 4.35 2.91 3.56
N ALA A 121 5.46 3.55 3.16
CA ALA A 121 6.63 2.87 2.60
C ALA A 121 7.54 2.31 3.71
N LYS A 122 6.95 1.48 4.58
CA LYS A 122 7.63 0.89 5.74
C LYS A 122 8.39 -0.36 5.33
N ARG A 123 9.58 -0.56 5.90
CA ARG A 123 10.39 -1.77 5.71
C ARG A 123 10.17 -2.74 6.87
N ASN A 124 10.12 -4.03 6.59
CA ASN A 124 10.25 -5.07 7.60
C ASN A 124 11.45 -5.97 7.29
N GLU A 125 12.13 -6.41 8.34
CA GLU A 125 13.23 -7.36 8.27
C GLU A 125 12.97 -8.52 9.23
N PHE A 126 13.23 -9.73 8.77
CA PHE A 126 13.33 -10.92 9.61
C PHE A 126 14.77 -11.44 9.56
N THR A 127 15.24 -12.05 10.65
CA THR A 127 16.53 -12.76 10.66
C THR A 127 16.31 -14.21 11.02
N TYR A 128 16.76 -15.12 10.16
CA TYR A 128 16.67 -16.56 10.39
C TYR A 128 17.84 -17.27 9.74
N GLN A 129 18.48 -18.20 10.47
CA GLN A 129 19.66 -18.94 10.01
C GLN A 129 20.78 -18.03 9.45
N ASN A 130 21.06 -16.92 10.14
CA ASN A 130 22.05 -15.90 9.75
C ASN A 130 21.78 -15.20 8.40
N ARG A 131 20.58 -15.33 7.85
CA ARG A 131 20.12 -14.57 6.67
C ARG A 131 19.09 -13.52 7.11
N THR A 132 19.22 -12.31 6.56
CA THR A 132 18.18 -11.28 6.66
C THR A 132 17.22 -11.42 5.48
N PHE A 133 15.93 -11.46 5.78
CA PHE A 133 14.85 -11.46 4.81
C PHE A 133 14.19 -10.08 4.85
N ILE A 134 14.12 -9.43 3.69
CA ILE A 134 13.65 -8.06 3.55
C ILE A 134 12.28 -8.09 2.86
N THR A 135 11.35 -7.30 3.38
CA THR A 135 10.02 -7.12 2.79
C THR A 135 9.49 -5.70 3.07
N TYR A 136 8.39 -5.33 2.42
CA TYR A 136 7.63 -4.11 2.66
C TYR A 136 6.48 -4.31 3.67
N GLY A 137 6.06 -3.23 4.31
CA GLY A 137 4.91 -3.20 5.23
C GLY A 137 3.66 -2.52 4.66
N GLY A 138 3.75 -1.93 3.46
CA GLY A 138 2.66 -1.18 2.82
C GLY A 138 2.95 -0.90 1.36
N SER A 139 3.47 0.29 1.04
CA SER A 139 3.71 0.72 -0.35
C SER A 139 4.71 -0.21 -1.07
N GLU A 140 4.20 -0.99 -2.02
CA GLU A 140 4.85 -2.15 -2.61
C GLU A 140 5.72 -1.83 -3.83
N SER A 141 5.17 -1.15 -4.83
CA SER A 141 5.81 -1.01 -6.14
C SER A 141 5.84 0.42 -6.65
N LEU A 142 6.72 0.66 -7.63
CA LEU A 142 6.61 1.80 -8.54
C LEU A 142 5.58 1.44 -9.61
N ASP A 143 4.30 1.68 -9.36
CA ASP A 143 3.23 1.26 -10.27
C ASP A 143 3.32 1.99 -11.61
N SER A 144 3.60 1.23 -12.68
CA SER A 144 3.57 1.69 -14.07
C SER A 144 4.37 2.98 -14.32
N PRO A 145 5.70 2.98 -14.04
CA PRO A 145 6.52 4.17 -14.03
C PRO A 145 6.79 4.72 -15.44
N LYS A 146 6.63 3.95 -16.52
CA LYS A 146 6.80 4.49 -17.87
C LYS A 146 5.58 5.28 -18.33
N THR A 147 4.38 4.84 -17.95
CA THR A 147 3.11 5.32 -18.49
C THR A 147 2.40 6.30 -17.57
N THR A 148 2.52 6.15 -16.24
CA THR A 148 1.76 6.96 -15.27
C THR A 148 2.59 8.04 -14.57
N PHE A 149 3.91 7.92 -14.52
CA PHE A 149 4.74 8.87 -13.76
C PHE A 149 4.83 10.21 -14.48
N SER A 150 4.69 11.29 -13.69
CA SER A 150 4.89 12.65 -14.16
C SER A 150 6.36 12.94 -14.43
N LYS A 151 6.65 14.08 -15.07
CA LYS A 151 8.03 14.59 -15.22
C LYS A 151 8.68 14.85 -13.85
N GLN A 152 7.90 15.24 -12.86
CA GLN A 152 8.36 15.50 -11.50
C GLN A 152 8.75 14.20 -10.79
N ALA A 153 7.90 13.17 -10.90
CA ALA A 153 8.19 11.84 -10.37
C ALA A 153 9.47 11.24 -11.01
N HIS A 154 9.60 11.33 -12.33
CA HIS A 154 10.84 10.93 -13.01
C HIS A 154 12.07 11.73 -12.57
N SER A 155 11.94 13.05 -12.45
CA SER A 155 13.04 13.91 -11.99
C SER A 155 13.50 13.56 -10.57
N LEU A 156 12.58 13.13 -9.71
CA LEU A 156 12.95 12.62 -8.39
C LEU A 156 13.73 11.31 -8.50
N LEU A 157 13.24 10.32 -9.26
CA LEU A 157 13.94 9.05 -9.46
C LEU A 157 15.37 9.28 -9.98
N GLU A 158 15.53 10.13 -10.99
CA GLU A 158 16.84 10.52 -11.54
C GLU A 158 17.75 11.14 -10.46
N SER A 159 17.21 12.05 -9.66
CA SER A 159 17.96 12.72 -8.56
C SER A 159 18.40 11.73 -7.46
N LEU A 160 17.63 10.67 -7.24
CA LEU A 160 17.94 9.61 -6.29
C LEU A 160 18.87 8.55 -6.89
N GLY A 161 19.12 8.57 -8.20
CA GLY A 161 19.89 7.54 -8.90
C GLY A 161 19.11 6.24 -9.12
N VAL A 162 17.78 6.31 -9.15
CA VAL A 162 16.89 5.17 -9.41
C VAL A 162 16.61 5.07 -10.90
N ASP A 163 17.13 4.02 -11.53
CA ASP A 163 16.79 3.64 -12.89
C ASP A 163 15.76 2.51 -12.86
N TYR A 164 14.48 2.85 -13.04
CA TYR A 164 13.40 1.86 -12.98
C TYR A 164 13.49 0.81 -14.09
N LYS A 165 14.23 1.05 -15.18
CA LYS A 165 14.37 0.07 -16.26
C LYS A 165 15.20 -1.14 -15.84
N LYS A 166 16.07 -1.00 -14.85
CA LYS A 166 16.86 -2.11 -14.30
C LYS A 166 16.00 -3.18 -13.63
N PHE A 167 14.76 -2.88 -13.24
CA PHE A 167 13.86 -3.88 -12.68
C PHE A 167 13.51 -5.00 -13.67
N GLU A 168 13.66 -4.77 -14.98
CA GLU A 168 13.60 -5.85 -16.00
C GLU A 168 14.62 -6.97 -15.76
N GLN A 169 15.73 -6.65 -15.10
CA GLN A 169 16.80 -7.59 -14.74
C GLN A 169 16.70 -8.06 -13.29
N TYR A 170 16.24 -7.20 -12.38
CA TYR A 170 16.16 -7.50 -10.95
C TYR A 170 15.00 -8.41 -10.58
N PHE A 171 13.85 -8.26 -11.23
CA PHE A 171 12.67 -9.08 -10.95
C PHE A 171 12.76 -10.41 -11.69
N ASN A 172 12.81 -11.53 -10.96
CA ASN A 172 12.87 -12.85 -11.57
C ASN A 172 11.47 -13.36 -11.96
N ARG A 173 11.00 -12.88 -13.11
CA ARG A 173 9.68 -13.19 -13.70
C ARG A 173 9.47 -14.68 -13.97
N ASP A 174 10.55 -15.44 -14.10
CA ASP A 174 10.50 -16.86 -14.48
C ASP A 174 10.52 -17.80 -13.26
N LEU A 175 10.80 -17.29 -12.06
CA LEU A 175 11.00 -18.13 -10.87
C LEU A 175 9.79 -19.01 -10.58
N TYR A 176 8.61 -18.41 -10.40
CA TYR A 176 7.44 -19.16 -9.97
C TYR A 176 6.81 -19.94 -11.11
N GLU A 177 6.53 -19.30 -12.24
CA GLU A 177 5.77 -19.93 -13.32
C GLU A 177 6.58 -20.90 -14.17
N LYS A 178 7.85 -20.58 -14.48
CA LYS A 178 8.66 -21.42 -15.36
C LYS A 178 9.57 -22.38 -14.60
N LYS A 179 10.32 -21.88 -13.61
CA LYS A 179 11.29 -22.69 -12.86
C LYS A 179 10.59 -23.58 -11.84
N TRP A 180 9.68 -23.03 -11.04
CA TRP A 180 8.93 -23.79 -10.04
C TRP A 180 7.61 -24.35 -10.55
N GLN A 181 7.18 -24.00 -11.77
CA GLN A 181 5.95 -24.52 -12.40
C GLN A 181 4.70 -24.33 -11.53
N LEU A 182 4.62 -23.19 -10.85
CA LEU A 182 3.50 -22.78 -10.02
C LEU A 182 2.55 -21.87 -10.80
N LYS A 183 1.30 -21.79 -10.35
CA LYS A 183 0.28 -20.93 -10.94
C LYS A 183 -0.24 -19.93 -9.90
N GLN A 184 -0.95 -18.91 -10.36
CA GLN A 184 -1.93 -18.26 -9.49
C GLN A 184 -3.12 -19.22 -9.29
N GLY A 185 -3.90 -19.04 -8.22
CA GLY A 185 -5.06 -19.87 -7.95
C GLY A 185 -6.04 -19.22 -6.99
N ALA A 186 -7.06 -19.99 -6.60
CA ALA A 186 -8.04 -19.58 -5.61
C ALA A 186 -8.01 -20.51 -4.38
N PHE A 187 -8.07 -19.92 -3.19
CA PHE A 187 -8.30 -20.60 -1.93
C PHE A 187 -9.75 -20.40 -1.49
N PHE A 188 -10.47 -21.50 -1.31
CA PHE A 188 -11.84 -21.52 -0.82
C PHE A 188 -11.81 -21.89 0.65
N SER A 189 -12.15 -20.95 1.53
CA SER A 189 -12.19 -21.19 2.97
C SER A 189 -13.41 -22.04 3.35
N PRO A 190 -13.28 -22.93 4.37
CA PRO A 190 -14.42 -23.69 4.86
C PRO A 190 -15.51 -22.81 5.48
N GLU A 191 -15.15 -21.65 6.04
CA GLU A 191 -16.09 -20.70 6.63
C GLU A 191 -17.08 -20.11 5.61
N VAL A 192 -16.63 -19.92 4.36
CA VAL A 192 -17.46 -19.33 3.29
C VAL A 192 -18.02 -20.39 2.35
N PHE A 193 -17.26 -21.44 2.05
CA PHE A 193 -17.61 -22.43 1.02
C PHE A 193 -17.91 -23.82 1.58
N GLY A 194 -17.93 -23.99 2.90
CA GLY A 194 -18.26 -25.25 3.60
C GLY A 194 -17.15 -26.30 3.58
N LYS A 195 -16.13 -26.15 2.74
CA LYS A 195 -14.91 -26.97 2.75
C LYS A 195 -13.69 -26.18 2.28
N ALA A 196 -12.55 -26.47 2.90
CA ALA A 196 -11.26 -25.94 2.44
C ALA A 196 -10.88 -26.56 1.10
N ALA A 197 -10.48 -25.73 0.12
CA ALA A 197 -9.89 -26.23 -1.12
C ALA A 197 -8.95 -25.20 -1.76
N VAL A 198 -7.99 -25.69 -2.54
CA VAL A 198 -7.18 -24.87 -3.45
C VAL A 198 -7.43 -25.33 -4.87
N VAL A 199 -7.66 -24.39 -5.78
CA VAL A 199 -7.71 -24.63 -7.21
C VAL A 199 -6.58 -23.85 -7.87
N ALA A 200 -5.64 -24.57 -8.49
CA ALA A 200 -4.53 -23.97 -9.22
C ALA A 200 -4.99 -23.50 -10.60
N GLY A 201 -5.05 -22.18 -10.79
CA GLY A 201 -5.60 -21.48 -11.93
C GLY A 201 -6.68 -20.49 -11.50
N LEU A 202 -6.73 -19.34 -12.18
CA LEU A 202 -7.82 -18.37 -12.06
C LEU A 202 -8.56 -18.29 -13.40
N PRO A 203 -9.90 -18.10 -13.42
CA PRO A 203 -10.67 -17.94 -14.66
C PRO A 203 -10.17 -16.80 -15.56
N GLU A 204 -9.57 -15.76 -14.97
CA GLU A 204 -9.05 -14.56 -15.63
C GLU A 204 -7.66 -14.74 -16.24
N THR A 205 -6.96 -15.83 -15.91
CA THR A 205 -5.51 -15.97 -16.21
C THR A 205 -5.13 -17.34 -16.79
N GLY A 206 -3.98 -17.37 -17.48
CA GLY A 206 -3.34 -18.60 -17.94
C GLY A 206 -3.86 -19.13 -19.28
N LYS A 207 -3.47 -20.39 -19.60
CA LYS A 207 -3.79 -21.05 -20.88
C LYS A 207 -5.07 -21.90 -20.85
N ALA A 208 -5.51 -22.30 -19.66
CA ALA A 208 -6.74 -23.07 -19.50
C ALA A 208 -7.95 -22.17 -19.75
N SER A 209 -9.03 -22.73 -20.27
CA SER A 209 -10.27 -21.97 -20.38
C SER A 209 -10.88 -21.71 -19.00
N ALA A 210 -11.54 -20.56 -18.83
CA ALA A 210 -12.27 -20.25 -17.60
C ALA A 210 -13.21 -21.39 -17.17
N ALA A 211 -13.86 -22.05 -18.14
CA ALA A 211 -14.75 -23.17 -17.88
C ALA A 211 -14.06 -24.39 -17.24
N GLU A 212 -12.84 -24.73 -17.65
CA GLU A 212 -12.08 -25.84 -17.09
C GLU A 212 -11.63 -25.56 -15.66
N VAL A 213 -11.27 -24.31 -15.36
CA VAL A 213 -10.90 -23.88 -14.00
C VAL A 213 -12.13 -23.92 -13.08
N ILE A 214 -13.24 -23.29 -13.48
CA ILE A 214 -14.45 -23.18 -12.66
C ILE A 214 -15.05 -24.56 -12.33
N ARG A 215 -14.96 -25.55 -13.22
CA ARG A 215 -15.45 -26.92 -12.95
C ARG A 215 -14.79 -27.57 -11.73
N GLN A 216 -13.56 -27.17 -11.41
CA GLN A 216 -12.79 -27.66 -10.27
C GLN A 216 -13.18 -26.97 -8.96
N PHE A 217 -13.92 -25.86 -9.01
CA PHE A 217 -14.28 -25.11 -7.81
C PHE A 217 -15.12 -25.96 -6.86
N PRO A 218 -14.97 -25.80 -5.54
CA PRO A 218 -15.72 -26.53 -4.53
C PRO A 218 -17.17 -26.04 -4.36
N LEU A 219 -17.81 -25.58 -5.44
CA LEU A 219 -19.15 -24.99 -5.45
C LEU A 219 -20.21 -26.00 -5.87
N ALA A 220 -21.48 -25.68 -5.61
CA ALA A 220 -22.62 -26.39 -6.17
C ALA A 220 -22.65 -26.25 -7.71
N GLU A 221 -23.22 -27.25 -8.40
CA GLU A 221 -23.18 -27.32 -9.86
C GLU A 221 -23.93 -26.16 -10.55
N ASP A 222 -24.99 -25.64 -9.94
CA ASP A 222 -25.71 -24.47 -10.42
C ASP A 222 -24.83 -23.20 -10.36
N ALA A 223 -24.10 -22.99 -9.26
CA ALA A 223 -23.16 -21.90 -9.10
C ALA A 223 -21.99 -22.00 -10.09
N LYS A 224 -21.43 -23.19 -10.30
CA LYS A 224 -20.40 -23.42 -11.33
C LYS A 224 -20.92 -23.08 -12.71
N GLN A 225 -22.11 -23.58 -13.08
CA GLN A 225 -22.68 -23.35 -14.40
C GLN A 225 -22.98 -21.87 -14.64
N ALA A 226 -23.46 -21.15 -13.61
CA ALA A 226 -23.69 -19.72 -13.67
C ALA A 226 -22.39 -18.92 -13.86
N LEU A 227 -21.32 -19.27 -13.14
CA LEU A 227 -19.99 -18.67 -13.36
C LEU A 227 -19.46 -18.98 -14.76
N ILE A 228 -19.57 -20.23 -15.24
CA ILE A 228 -19.12 -20.57 -16.60
C ILE A 228 -19.85 -19.72 -17.65
N GLU A 229 -21.17 -19.55 -17.54
CA GLU A 229 -21.93 -18.67 -18.44
C GLU A 229 -21.50 -17.21 -18.30
N LEU A 230 -21.22 -16.72 -17.09
CA LEU A 230 -20.75 -15.35 -16.87
C LEU A 230 -19.40 -15.07 -17.56
N TYR A 231 -18.43 -15.99 -17.45
CA TYR A 231 -17.08 -15.81 -18.01
C TYR A 231 -16.99 -16.13 -19.49
N THR A 232 -17.80 -17.06 -20.01
CA THR A 232 -17.64 -17.58 -21.38
C THR A 232 -18.82 -17.25 -22.30
N GLY A 233 -19.95 -16.88 -21.72
CA GLY A 233 -21.18 -16.56 -22.43
C GLY A 233 -21.10 -15.23 -23.18
N LYS A 234 -22.06 -15.05 -24.08
CA LYS A 234 -22.21 -13.82 -24.88
C LYS A 234 -23.50 -13.08 -24.56
N THR A 235 -24.06 -13.37 -23.38
CA THR A 235 -25.35 -12.85 -22.95
C THR A 235 -25.27 -11.34 -22.72
N ASN A 236 -26.15 -10.60 -23.40
CA ASN A 236 -26.35 -9.17 -23.12
C ASN A 236 -27.48 -9.01 -22.10
N TYR A 237 -27.10 -8.85 -20.83
CA TYR A 237 -28.04 -8.70 -19.71
C TYR A 237 -28.85 -7.39 -19.74
N LEU A 238 -28.46 -6.42 -20.57
CA LEU A 238 -29.16 -5.15 -20.76
C LEU A 238 -29.88 -5.07 -22.12
N LYS A 239 -30.11 -6.21 -22.77
CA LYS A 239 -30.83 -6.29 -24.04
C LYS A 239 -32.21 -5.62 -23.93
N GLY A 240 -32.53 -4.77 -24.90
CA GLY A 240 -33.79 -4.02 -24.95
C GLY A 240 -33.71 -2.62 -24.34
N LYS A 241 -32.65 -2.28 -23.59
CA LYS A 241 -32.40 -0.89 -23.15
C LYS A 241 -31.78 -0.07 -24.29
N LYS A 242 -32.18 1.21 -24.39
CA LYS A 242 -31.54 2.18 -25.31
C LYS A 242 -30.11 2.49 -24.84
N LYS A 243 -29.24 2.99 -25.73
CA LYS A 243 -27.84 3.36 -25.40
C LYS A 243 -27.73 4.19 -24.11
N ARG A 244 -28.48 5.30 -24.02
CA ARG A 244 -28.51 6.16 -22.82
C ARG A 244 -28.88 5.40 -21.54
N GLN A 245 -29.92 4.56 -21.61
CA GLN A 245 -30.38 3.78 -20.46
C GLN A 245 -29.38 2.71 -20.02
N ARG A 246 -28.50 2.24 -20.93
CA ARG A 246 -27.43 1.29 -20.59
C ARG A 246 -26.30 2.01 -19.87
N THR A 247 -25.89 3.16 -20.38
CA THR A 247 -24.87 4.01 -19.75
C THR A 247 -25.30 4.47 -18.37
N GLU A 248 -26.50 5.06 -18.23
CA GLU A 248 -27.04 5.48 -16.92
C GLU A 248 -27.13 4.31 -15.93
N PHE A 249 -27.63 3.15 -16.37
CA PHE A 249 -27.64 1.96 -15.53
C PHE A 249 -26.24 1.54 -15.10
N ALA A 250 -25.25 1.59 -15.99
CA ALA A 250 -23.91 1.12 -15.69
C ALA A 250 -23.13 2.05 -14.75
N GLU A 251 -23.38 3.36 -14.84
CA GLU A 251 -22.81 4.39 -13.97
C GLU A 251 -23.44 4.38 -12.57
N GLU A 252 -24.74 4.05 -12.46
CA GLU A 252 -25.50 4.16 -11.20
C GLU A 252 -25.66 2.82 -10.44
N THR A 253 -25.34 1.68 -11.07
CA THR A 253 -25.51 0.36 -10.45
C THR A 253 -24.18 -0.22 -10.03
N SER A 254 -24.09 -0.70 -8.79
CA SER A 254 -22.91 -1.46 -8.34
C SER A 254 -22.77 -2.76 -9.13
N TYR A 255 -21.54 -3.21 -9.35
CA TYR A 255 -21.27 -4.47 -10.02
C TYR A 255 -21.86 -5.64 -9.23
N TYR A 256 -21.84 -5.58 -7.89
CA TYR A 256 -22.54 -6.54 -7.04
C TYR A 256 -24.05 -6.62 -7.33
N ASP A 257 -24.76 -5.48 -7.34
CA ASP A 257 -26.21 -5.46 -7.57
C ASP A 257 -26.55 -5.87 -9.01
N PHE A 258 -25.70 -5.55 -9.98
CA PHE A 258 -25.82 -6.09 -11.33
C PHE A 258 -25.73 -7.62 -11.35
N LEU A 259 -24.72 -8.22 -10.72
CA LEU A 259 -24.56 -9.67 -10.66
C LEU A 259 -25.72 -10.35 -9.91
N LYS A 260 -26.18 -9.74 -8.82
CA LYS A 260 -27.23 -10.28 -7.95
C LYS A 260 -28.62 -10.13 -8.56
N ASP A 261 -28.99 -8.94 -9.02
CA ASP A 261 -30.39 -8.63 -9.38
C ASP A 261 -30.64 -8.72 -10.88
N THR A 262 -29.64 -8.42 -11.71
CA THR A 262 -29.76 -8.46 -13.17
C THR A 262 -29.32 -9.81 -13.74
N VAL A 263 -28.12 -10.28 -13.38
CA VAL A 263 -27.60 -11.59 -13.82
C VAL A 263 -28.24 -12.73 -13.05
N LYS A 264 -28.60 -12.51 -11.78
CA LYS A 264 -29.21 -13.49 -10.87
C LYS A 264 -28.29 -14.67 -10.57
N LEU A 265 -27.03 -14.37 -10.28
CA LEU A 265 -26.08 -15.39 -9.86
C LEU A 265 -26.52 -16.05 -8.54
N PRO A 266 -26.36 -17.38 -8.40
CA PRO A 266 -26.50 -18.07 -7.12
C PRO A 266 -25.51 -17.53 -6.08
N GLU A 267 -25.86 -17.66 -4.79
CA GLU A 267 -25.06 -17.12 -3.68
C GLU A 267 -23.60 -17.60 -3.70
N GLY A 268 -23.35 -18.89 -3.99
CA GLY A 268 -21.98 -19.42 -4.07
C GLY A 268 -21.13 -18.77 -5.18
N ALA A 269 -21.76 -18.35 -6.28
CA ALA A 269 -21.10 -17.63 -7.36
C ALA A 269 -20.84 -16.16 -6.98
N LEU A 270 -21.81 -15.51 -6.31
CA LEU A 270 -21.62 -14.16 -5.78
C LEU A 270 -20.51 -14.10 -4.73
N ASN A 271 -20.45 -15.07 -3.83
CA ASN A 271 -19.40 -15.15 -2.81
C ASN A 271 -18.00 -15.27 -3.42
N TYR A 272 -17.85 -15.98 -4.54
CA TYR A 272 -16.58 -16.05 -5.27
C TYR A 272 -16.19 -14.69 -5.89
N LEU A 273 -17.13 -13.88 -6.37
CA LEU A 273 -16.83 -12.63 -7.08
C LEU A 273 -16.75 -11.40 -6.15
N LYS A 274 -17.23 -11.51 -4.92
CA LYS A 274 -17.46 -10.40 -4.01
C LYS A 274 -16.22 -9.53 -3.74
N ASP A 275 -15.05 -10.17 -3.69
CA ASP A 275 -13.79 -9.53 -3.30
C ASP A 275 -12.78 -9.40 -4.46
N ILE A 276 -13.19 -9.64 -5.71
CA ILE A 276 -12.22 -9.64 -6.85
C ILE A 276 -11.55 -8.28 -7.05
N SER A 277 -12.21 -7.21 -6.59
CA SER A 277 -11.68 -5.84 -6.61
C SER A 277 -10.94 -5.47 -5.33
N SER A 278 -11.11 -6.21 -4.24
CA SER A 278 -10.78 -5.72 -2.90
C SER A 278 -9.31 -5.40 -2.76
N GLU A 279 -8.40 -6.33 -3.09
CA GLU A 279 -6.95 -6.16 -2.89
C GLU A 279 -6.41 -4.92 -3.61
N TYR A 280 -6.82 -4.73 -4.87
CA TYR A 280 -6.32 -3.69 -5.74
C TYR A 280 -6.99 -2.32 -5.51
N TRP A 281 -8.32 -2.29 -5.42
CA TRP A 281 -9.09 -1.05 -5.22
C TRP A 281 -9.23 -0.64 -3.75
N GLY A 282 -9.00 -1.57 -2.82
CA GLY A 282 -9.26 -1.36 -1.41
C GLY A 282 -10.74 -1.48 -1.03
N HIS A 283 -11.61 -1.95 -1.92
CA HIS A 283 -13.03 -2.16 -1.63
C HIS A 283 -13.67 -3.26 -2.49
N PRO A 284 -14.73 -3.92 -1.98
CA PRO A 284 -15.42 -4.98 -2.68
C PRO A 284 -16.27 -4.45 -3.85
N ILE A 285 -16.81 -5.37 -4.65
CA ILE A 285 -17.58 -5.03 -5.86
C ILE A 285 -18.93 -4.34 -5.59
N SER A 286 -19.32 -4.16 -4.32
CA SER A 286 -20.46 -3.31 -3.94
C SER A 286 -20.13 -1.81 -4.02
N ALA A 287 -18.86 -1.45 -4.14
CA ALA A 287 -18.40 -0.07 -4.31
C ALA A 287 -17.80 0.21 -5.71
N ILE A 288 -17.80 -0.81 -6.59
CA ILE A 288 -17.41 -0.70 -7.99
C ILE A 288 -18.69 -0.60 -8.84
N SER A 289 -18.78 0.35 -9.75
CA SER A 289 -19.87 0.46 -10.73
C SER A 289 -19.75 -0.58 -11.85
N VAL A 290 -20.81 -0.81 -12.61
CA VAL A 290 -20.75 -1.70 -13.79
C VAL A 290 -19.85 -1.12 -14.89
N VAL A 291 -19.72 0.21 -15.00
CA VAL A 291 -18.80 0.83 -15.95
C VAL A 291 -17.34 0.63 -15.53
N GLU A 292 -16.99 0.84 -14.26
CA GLU A 292 -15.66 0.53 -13.72
C GLU A 292 -15.35 -0.98 -13.88
N ALA A 293 -16.32 -1.85 -13.63
CA ALA A 293 -16.16 -3.29 -13.87
C ALA A 293 -15.86 -3.63 -15.34
N LEU A 294 -16.36 -2.84 -16.31
CA LEU A 294 -16.00 -2.99 -17.72
C LEU A 294 -14.58 -2.49 -18.01
N GLU A 295 -14.17 -1.38 -17.40
CA GLU A 295 -12.81 -0.84 -17.52
C GLU A 295 -11.77 -1.82 -16.96
N GLU A 296 -12.10 -2.50 -15.86
CA GLU A 296 -11.32 -3.58 -15.24
C GLU A 296 -11.52 -4.94 -15.93
N ASN A 297 -12.43 -5.01 -16.90
CA ASN A 297 -12.79 -6.21 -17.65
C ASN A 297 -13.09 -7.42 -16.71
N TYR A 298 -13.92 -7.17 -15.70
CA TYR A 298 -14.56 -8.18 -14.85
C TYR A 298 -15.62 -8.97 -15.63
N PRO A 299 -15.97 -10.21 -15.25
CA PRO A 299 -16.80 -11.07 -16.08
C PRO A 299 -18.26 -10.59 -16.21
N GLY A 300 -18.86 -10.78 -17.39
CA GLY A 300 -20.29 -10.55 -17.64
C GLY A 300 -20.70 -9.14 -18.07
N VAL A 301 -19.75 -8.21 -18.19
CA VAL A 301 -20.02 -6.80 -18.61
C VAL A 301 -19.63 -6.52 -20.07
N GLN A 302 -18.84 -7.40 -20.70
CA GLN A 302 -18.29 -7.22 -22.05
C GLN A 302 -19.38 -7.09 -23.12
N ASN A 303 -20.52 -7.75 -22.93
CA ASN A 303 -21.59 -7.84 -23.94
C ASN A 303 -22.75 -6.87 -23.69
N LEU A 304 -22.63 -5.95 -22.73
CA LEU A 304 -23.71 -4.99 -22.39
C LEU A 304 -23.92 -3.94 -23.50
N GLY A 305 -22.94 -3.78 -24.39
CA GLY A 305 -22.94 -2.79 -25.46
C GLY A 305 -22.92 -1.35 -24.93
N LEU A 306 -22.19 -1.16 -23.84
CA LEU A 306 -21.74 0.13 -23.35
C LEU A 306 -20.77 0.75 -24.37
N PRO A 307 -20.68 2.08 -24.46
CA PRO A 307 -19.65 2.72 -25.29
C PRO A 307 -18.26 2.27 -24.82
N GLU A 308 -17.43 1.78 -25.73
CA GLU A 308 -16.02 1.55 -25.44
C GLU A 308 -15.34 2.92 -25.28
N GLU A 309 -14.85 3.22 -24.08
CA GLU A 309 -13.92 4.34 -23.90
C GLU A 309 -12.49 3.86 -24.22
N GLY A 310 -12.00 4.26 -25.40
CA GLY A 310 -10.59 4.49 -25.75
C GLY A 310 -9.52 3.40 -25.54
N GLY A 311 -8.87 3.02 -26.64
CA GLY A 311 -7.44 2.70 -26.78
C GLY A 311 -6.85 1.44 -26.10
N GLU A 312 -6.02 0.68 -26.83
CA GLU A 312 -5.00 -0.18 -26.23
C GLU A 312 -3.98 0.74 -25.53
N GLU A 313 -4.12 0.95 -24.22
CA GLU A 313 -3.07 1.57 -23.42
C GLU A 313 -1.86 0.64 -23.35
N GLU A 314 -0.66 1.23 -23.41
CA GLU A 314 0.59 0.47 -23.32
C GLU A 314 0.66 -0.20 -21.94
N LYS A 315 0.55 -1.53 -21.90
CA LYS A 315 0.60 -2.30 -20.65
C LYS A 315 2.04 -2.46 -20.19
N GLU A 316 2.30 -2.10 -18.95
CA GLU A 316 3.59 -2.37 -18.31
C GLU A 316 3.57 -3.66 -17.50
N PRO A 317 4.68 -4.41 -17.43
CA PRO A 317 4.80 -5.53 -16.52
C PRO A 317 4.86 -5.04 -15.07
N TYR A 318 4.21 -5.77 -14.16
CA TYR A 318 4.25 -5.51 -12.72
C TYR A 318 5.55 -6.07 -12.10
N ILE A 319 6.67 -5.36 -12.31
CA ILE A 319 8.03 -5.83 -11.96
C ILE A 319 8.89 -4.78 -11.23
N TYR A 320 8.40 -3.55 -11.11
CA TYR A 320 9.16 -2.43 -10.55
C TYR A 320 9.14 -2.41 -9.01
N HIS A 321 9.79 -3.40 -8.40
CA HIS A 321 9.82 -3.65 -6.96
C HIS A 321 11.25 -3.66 -6.44
N PHE A 322 11.52 -2.89 -5.38
CA PHE A 322 12.62 -3.25 -4.47
C PHE A 322 12.14 -4.36 -3.52
N PRO A 323 13.05 -5.13 -2.89
CA PRO A 323 12.67 -6.13 -1.90
C PRO A 323 11.90 -5.56 -0.69
N ASP A 324 12.17 -4.30 -0.31
CA ASP A 324 11.43 -3.57 0.72
C ASP A 324 10.37 -2.61 0.15
N GLY A 325 9.96 -2.84 -1.10
CA GLY A 325 9.05 -1.96 -1.83
C GLY A 325 9.52 -0.52 -1.89
N ASN A 326 8.62 0.44 -1.69
CA ASN A 326 8.99 1.84 -1.79
C ASN A 326 9.80 2.37 -0.58
N ALA A 327 10.09 1.54 0.42
CA ALA A 327 10.95 1.95 1.54
C ALA A 327 12.37 2.31 1.07
N SER A 328 12.88 1.67 0.01
CA SER A 328 14.14 2.06 -0.63
C SER A 328 14.13 3.50 -1.15
N ILE A 329 13.00 4.01 -1.68
CA ILE A 329 12.87 5.42 -2.10
C ILE A 329 12.97 6.35 -0.89
N ALA A 330 12.27 6.04 0.21
CA ALA A 330 12.36 6.81 1.45
C ALA A 330 13.78 6.80 2.03
N ARG A 331 14.44 5.65 2.06
CA ARG A 331 15.83 5.49 2.52
C ARG A 331 16.81 6.29 1.65
N LEU A 332 16.65 6.28 0.33
CA LEU A 332 17.46 7.11 -0.58
C LEU A 332 17.28 8.61 -0.29
N LEU A 333 16.04 9.08 -0.09
CA LEU A 333 15.75 10.46 0.32
C LEU A 333 16.44 10.82 1.64
N VAL A 334 16.31 9.97 2.65
CA VAL A 334 16.94 10.20 3.97
C VAL A 334 18.46 10.21 3.86
N ARG A 335 19.07 9.32 3.08
CA ARG A 335 20.53 9.32 2.84
C ARG A 335 21.00 10.58 2.10
N LYS A 336 20.19 11.12 1.18
CA LYS A 336 20.51 12.40 0.52
C LYS A 336 20.41 13.60 1.47
N LEU A 337 19.47 13.57 2.41
CA LEU A 337 19.26 14.62 3.41
C LEU A 337 20.30 14.56 4.55
N ILE A 338 20.68 13.36 4.98
CA ILE A 338 21.57 13.08 6.11
C ILE A 338 22.58 11.99 5.68
N PRO A 339 23.65 12.34 4.95
CA PRO A 339 24.57 11.33 4.39
C PRO A 339 25.27 10.46 5.44
N THR A 340 25.41 10.94 6.67
CA THR A 340 26.04 10.20 7.77
C THR A 340 25.17 9.08 8.33
N VAL A 341 23.90 8.94 7.89
CA VAL A 341 22.98 7.89 8.38
C VAL A 341 23.36 6.50 7.87
N ALA A 342 23.95 6.40 6.69
CA ALA A 342 24.31 5.13 6.06
C ALA A 342 25.29 5.37 4.90
N GLU A 343 26.21 4.42 4.71
CA GLU A 343 27.15 4.43 3.60
C GLU A 343 26.49 4.12 2.24
N GLY A 344 27.28 4.25 1.18
CA GLY A 344 26.85 3.98 -0.20
C GLY A 344 26.14 5.16 -0.86
N ASN A 345 25.79 4.99 -2.13
CA ASN A 345 25.18 6.03 -2.96
C ASN A 345 24.33 5.51 -4.13
N THR A 346 24.09 4.20 -4.26
CA THR A 346 23.34 3.61 -5.38
C THR A 346 21.96 3.09 -4.97
N MET A 347 21.12 2.75 -5.95
CA MET A 347 19.86 2.04 -5.70
C MET A 347 20.08 0.57 -5.33
N GLU A 348 21.24 0.01 -5.66
CA GLU A 348 21.57 -1.39 -5.35
C GLU A 348 22.09 -1.56 -3.91
N ASP A 349 22.94 -0.64 -3.44
CA ASP A 349 23.51 -0.73 -2.10
C ASP A 349 22.51 -0.37 -1.00
N ILE A 350 21.50 0.45 -1.31
CA ILE A 350 20.50 0.92 -0.34
C ILE A 350 19.71 -0.24 0.27
N VAL A 351 19.56 -1.33 -0.49
CA VAL A 351 18.80 -2.51 -0.09
C VAL A 351 19.41 -3.17 1.14
N LEU A 352 20.75 -3.24 1.24
CA LEU A 352 21.45 -3.85 2.36
C LEU A 352 22.06 -2.83 3.35
N ALA A 353 22.06 -1.54 3.00
CA ALA A 353 22.59 -0.49 3.87
C ALA A 353 21.96 -0.55 5.28
N LYS A 354 22.77 -0.45 6.33
CA LYS A 354 22.27 -0.33 7.70
C LYS A 354 22.26 1.15 8.08
N PHE A 355 21.07 1.63 8.44
CA PHE A 355 20.84 3.02 8.82
C PHE A 355 21.07 3.19 10.32
N ASP A 356 21.90 4.14 10.70
CA ASP A 356 22.09 4.58 12.08
C ASP A 356 21.03 5.64 12.42
N TYR A 357 19.94 5.19 13.05
CA TYR A 357 18.83 6.07 13.44
C TYR A 357 19.24 7.14 14.45
N SER A 358 20.35 6.97 15.18
CA SER A 358 20.86 8.01 16.09
C SER A 358 21.32 9.27 15.37
N LYS A 359 21.57 9.18 14.06
CA LYS A 359 22.00 10.31 13.21
C LYS A 359 20.85 11.17 12.70
N LEU A 360 19.59 10.75 12.85
CA LEU A 360 18.44 11.41 12.21
C LEU A 360 18.14 12.81 12.78
N ASP A 361 18.31 12.99 14.10
CA ASP A 361 17.86 14.21 14.81
C ASP A 361 19.01 14.91 15.55
N LEU A 362 20.18 15.01 14.92
CA LEU A 362 21.34 15.68 15.51
C LEU A 362 21.32 17.21 15.29
N PRO A 363 21.68 18.04 16.29
CA PRO A 363 21.66 19.50 16.17
C PRO A 363 22.54 20.08 15.05
N GLU A 364 23.62 19.39 14.69
CA GLU A 364 24.53 19.77 13.60
C GLU A 364 23.94 19.54 12.20
N ASN A 365 22.88 18.75 12.07
CA ASN A 365 22.26 18.50 10.78
C ASN A 365 21.45 19.72 10.31
N THR A 366 21.61 20.10 9.05
CA THR A 366 20.72 21.08 8.41
C THR A 366 19.30 20.53 8.20
N THR A 367 19.16 19.20 8.12
CA THR A 367 17.86 18.54 8.10
C THR A 367 17.79 17.53 9.23
N ARG A 368 16.79 17.70 10.10
CA ARG A 368 16.54 16.81 11.23
C ARG A 368 15.24 16.05 10.99
N ILE A 369 15.26 14.74 11.21
CA ILE A 369 14.10 13.88 11.11
C ILE A 369 13.81 13.36 12.52
N ARG A 370 12.73 13.85 13.11
CA ARG A 370 12.35 13.55 14.47
C ARG A 370 11.12 12.64 14.46
N LEU A 371 11.40 11.37 14.74
CA LEU A 371 10.42 10.29 14.83
C LEU A 371 9.72 10.30 16.19
N ASN A 372 8.69 9.47 16.35
CA ASN A 372 7.88 9.36 17.58
C ASN A 372 7.39 10.73 18.09
N SER A 373 7.05 11.64 17.18
CA SER A 373 6.74 13.04 17.46
C SER A 373 5.50 13.48 16.70
N THR A 374 4.36 13.47 17.39
CA THR A 374 3.06 13.77 16.80
C THR A 374 2.80 15.26 16.83
N ALA A 375 2.73 15.91 15.66
CA ALA A 375 2.26 17.29 15.56
C ALA A 375 0.76 17.37 15.90
N LEU A 376 0.40 18.29 16.80
CA LEU A 376 -0.96 18.43 17.33
C LEU A 376 -1.53 19.83 17.13
N LEU A 377 -0.69 20.81 16.76
CA LEU A 377 -1.11 22.17 16.47
C LEU A 377 -0.13 22.83 15.49
N ALA A 378 -0.65 23.52 14.48
CA ALA A 378 0.11 24.37 13.58
C ALA A 378 -0.62 25.69 13.36
N GLU A 379 -0.03 26.79 13.82
CA GLU A 379 -0.65 28.12 13.81
C GLU A 379 0.27 29.16 13.16
N ASN A 380 -0.28 29.96 12.25
CA ASN A 380 0.40 31.12 11.72
C ASN A 380 0.49 32.23 12.76
N ASN A 381 1.66 32.85 12.86
CA ASN A 381 1.94 34.00 13.71
C ASN A 381 2.82 35.04 12.97
N ALA A 382 3.26 36.08 13.68
CA ALA A 382 4.07 37.15 13.08
C ALA A 382 5.44 36.68 12.54
N GLU A 383 5.94 35.54 13.02
CA GLU A 383 7.25 34.98 12.66
C GLU A 383 7.15 33.85 11.62
N GLY A 384 5.95 33.50 11.17
CA GLY A 384 5.69 32.40 10.25
C GLY A 384 4.66 31.44 10.81
N VAL A 385 5.10 30.27 11.27
CA VAL A 385 4.27 29.18 11.79
C VAL A 385 4.88 28.62 13.08
N ALA A 386 4.09 28.59 14.16
CA ALA A 386 4.40 27.82 15.35
C ALA A 386 3.80 26.41 15.22
N VAL A 387 4.60 25.38 15.48
CA VAL A 387 4.16 23.99 15.50
C VAL A 387 4.37 23.41 16.89
N ALA A 388 3.31 22.89 17.50
CA ALA A 388 3.39 22.14 18.74
C ALA A 388 3.23 20.64 18.46
N TYR A 389 4.11 19.85 19.06
CA TYR A 389 4.11 18.40 18.93
C TYR A 389 4.32 17.73 20.29
N LEU A 390 3.85 16.49 20.41
CA LEU A 390 4.04 15.64 21.58
C LEU A 390 4.97 14.50 21.21
N LYS A 391 6.05 14.33 21.97
CA LYS A 391 6.91 13.14 21.84
C LYS A 391 6.19 11.94 22.46
N HIS A 392 6.37 10.77 21.86
CA HIS A 392 5.77 9.55 22.38
C HIS A 392 6.25 9.26 23.81
N GLY A 393 5.31 9.05 24.73
CA GLY A 393 5.59 8.86 26.16
C GLY A 393 5.68 10.15 26.98
N ASP A 394 5.76 11.32 26.35
CA ASP A 394 5.76 12.60 27.05
C ASP A 394 4.32 13.09 27.29
N GLU A 395 4.15 13.93 28.32
CA GLU A 395 2.87 14.59 28.64
C GLU A 395 2.82 16.06 28.18
N GLN A 396 3.99 16.67 27.96
CA GLN A 396 4.14 18.09 27.69
C GLN A 396 4.40 18.35 26.21
N LEU A 397 3.67 19.31 25.65
CA LEU A 397 3.90 19.77 24.28
C LEU A 397 5.24 20.49 24.17
N VAL A 398 5.94 20.23 23.08
CA VAL A 398 7.11 20.99 22.66
C VAL A 398 6.72 21.88 21.48
N GLN A 399 7.14 23.13 21.51
CA GLN A 399 6.93 24.08 20.43
C GLN A 399 8.22 24.31 19.63
N VAL A 400 8.09 24.38 18.32
CA VAL A 400 9.10 24.92 17.41
C VAL A 400 8.52 26.08 16.62
N GLN A 401 9.38 26.99 16.19
CA GLN A 401 9.02 28.09 15.32
C GLN A 401 9.62 27.87 13.93
N ALA A 402 8.86 28.16 12.87
CA ALA A 402 9.34 28.06 11.50
C ALA A 402 8.87 29.22 10.63
N LYS A 403 9.63 29.56 9.59
CA LYS A 403 9.16 30.56 8.59
C LYS A 403 8.01 30.01 7.75
N LYS A 404 8.10 28.73 7.39
CA LYS A 404 7.12 28.01 6.54
C LYS A 404 6.85 26.62 7.12
N CYS A 405 5.68 26.07 6.82
CA CYS A 405 5.31 24.70 7.16
C CYS A 405 4.78 23.98 5.93
N ILE A 406 5.23 22.76 5.67
CA ILE A 406 4.57 21.85 4.72
C ILE A 406 3.86 20.76 5.53
N PHE A 407 2.54 20.62 5.35
CA PHE A 407 1.78 19.55 5.95
C PHE A 407 1.62 18.40 4.94
N ALA A 408 2.31 17.29 5.18
CA ALA A 408 2.33 16.08 4.37
C ALA A 408 1.80 14.85 5.14
N GLY A 409 1.03 15.08 6.19
CA GLY A 409 0.36 14.04 6.98
C GLY A 409 -1.07 13.75 6.49
N HIS A 410 -1.86 13.06 7.30
CA HIS A 410 -3.24 12.74 6.96
C HIS A 410 -4.11 14.00 6.82
N SER A 411 -4.84 14.13 5.71
CA SER A 411 -5.73 15.27 5.45
C SER A 411 -6.74 15.51 6.56
N ALA A 412 -7.37 14.44 7.05
CA ALA A 412 -8.32 14.53 8.16
C ALA A 412 -7.68 15.07 9.45
N LEU A 413 -6.38 14.84 9.68
CA LEU A 413 -5.67 15.42 10.82
C LEU A 413 -5.40 16.91 10.61
N ALA A 414 -5.05 17.33 9.39
CA ALA A 414 -4.85 18.74 9.04
C ALA A 414 -6.04 19.61 9.44
N ALA A 415 -7.26 19.15 9.13
CA ALA A 415 -8.51 19.82 9.48
C ALA A 415 -8.72 20.05 10.99
N ARG A 416 -8.02 19.27 11.83
CA ARG A 416 -8.12 19.32 13.29
C ARG A 416 -7.00 20.14 13.92
N ILE A 417 -5.79 20.08 13.37
CA ILE A 417 -4.60 20.70 13.99
C ILE A 417 -4.25 22.08 13.43
N ILE A 418 -4.91 22.52 12.35
CA ILE A 418 -4.73 23.83 11.75
C ILE A 418 -6.00 24.66 12.02
N PRO A 419 -6.09 25.38 13.16
CA PRO A 419 -7.32 26.06 13.57
C PRO A 419 -7.74 27.17 12.60
N GLN A 420 -6.77 27.80 11.93
CA GLN A 420 -6.96 28.87 10.94
C GLN A 420 -7.48 28.38 9.58
N MET A 421 -7.61 27.07 9.37
CA MET A 421 -8.15 26.51 8.13
C MET A 421 -9.62 26.90 7.97
N GLN A 422 -10.01 27.33 6.77
CA GLN A 422 -11.39 27.70 6.48
C GLN A 422 -12.31 26.47 6.49
N GLU A 423 -13.56 26.62 6.94
CA GLU A 423 -14.52 25.50 7.06
C GLU A 423 -14.74 24.73 5.75
N ALA A 424 -14.76 25.42 4.60
CA ALA A 424 -14.88 24.77 3.31
C ALA A 424 -13.68 23.85 3.00
N GLN A 425 -12.46 24.26 3.38
CA GLN A 425 -11.26 23.43 3.24
C GLN A 425 -11.27 22.30 4.27
N LYS A 426 -11.62 22.55 5.53
CA LYS A 426 -11.76 21.49 6.56
C LYS A 426 -12.71 20.38 6.11
N LYS A 427 -13.87 20.74 5.53
CA LYS A 427 -14.83 19.77 5.00
C LYS A 427 -14.23 18.95 3.85
N ALA A 428 -13.45 19.58 2.98
CA ALA A 428 -12.75 18.90 1.90
C ALA A 428 -11.68 17.92 2.45
N GLU A 429 -10.85 18.37 3.39
CA GLU A 429 -9.85 17.53 4.05
C GLU A 429 -10.47 16.31 4.76
N LEU A 430 -11.58 16.49 5.47
CA LEU A 430 -12.30 15.42 6.17
C LEU A 430 -12.99 14.41 5.24
N SER A 431 -13.15 14.75 3.96
CA SER A 431 -13.76 13.85 2.97
C SER A 431 -12.77 12.82 2.39
N CYS A 432 -11.47 12.99 2.63
CA CYS A 432 -10.47 11.95 2.39
C CYS A 432 -10.57 10.85 3.46
N VAL A 433 -11.40 9.83 3.19
CA VAL A 433 -11.59 8.68 4.08
C VAL A 433 -10.74 7.53 3.57
N LYS A 434 -9.64 7.25 4.26
CA LYS A 434 -8.66 6.24 3.85
C LYS A 434 -9.17 4.81 4.03
N VAL A 435 -8.70 3.91 3.16
CA VAL A 435 -9.01 2.48 3.17
C VAL A 435 -8.33 1.80 4.36
N PRO A 436 -9.05 1.08 5.24
CA PRO A 436 -8.44 0.30 6.31
C PRO A 436 -7.94 -1.06 5.79
N MET A 437 -6.73 -1.47 6.18
CA MET A 437 -6.13 -2.73 5.71
C MET A 437 -5.08 -3.31 6.66
N VAL A 438 -4.71 -4.56 6.43
CA VAL A 438 -3.58 -5.23 7.10
C VAL A 438 -2.73 -5.95 6.07
N TYR A 439 -1.42 -5.69 6.09
CA TYR A 439 -0.43 -6.47 5.36
C TYR A 439 0.33 -7.35 6.35
N ALA A 440 0.11 -8.67 6.25
CA ALA A 440 0.84 -9.64 7.02
C ALA A 440 2.07 -10.13 6.24
N LYS A 441 3.18 -10.30 6.95
CA LYS A 441 4.41 -10.90 6.45
C LYS A 441 4.78 -12.04 7.41
N VAL A 442 4.72 -13.26 6.91
CA VAL A 442 4.92 -14.48 7.70
C VAL A 442 6.16 -15.18 7.19
N LEU A 443 7.22 -15.22 7.98
CA LEU A 443 8.40 -16.00 7.65
C LEU A 443 8.13 -17.47 8.00
N VAL A 444 8.28 -18.34 7.01
CA VAL A 444 8.16 -19.79 7.15
C VAL A 444 9.46 -20.49 6.78
N LYS A 445 9.66 -21.70 7.31
CA LYS A 445 10.89 -22.48 7.14
C LYS A 445 11.18 -22.86 5.69
N ASN A 446 10.16 -22.98 4.85
CA ASN A 446 10.26 -23.28 3.42
C ASN A 446 8.94 -22.96 2.69
N ALA A 447 8.91 -23.08 1.36
CA ALA A 447 7.74 -22.88 0.50
C ALA A 447 7.10 -24.19 -0.02
N GLN A 448 7.36 -25.34 0.63
CA GLN A 448 6.93 -26.65 0.13
C GLN A 448 5.40 -26.81 0.11
N ALA A 449 4.68 -26.22 1.06
CA ALA A 449 3.22 -26.23 1.05
C ALA A 449 2.65 -25.64 -0.25
N PHE A 450 3.15 -24.47 -0.67
CA PHE A 450 2.79 -23.81 -1.93
C PHE A 450 3.19 -24.64 -3.15
N LYS A 451 4.38 -25.25 -3.11
CA LYS A 451 4.86 -26.14 -4.17
C LYS A 451 3.96 -27.37 -4.37
N LYS A 452 3.53 -28.02 -3.29
CA LYS A 452 2.62 -29.18 -3.33
C LYS A 452 1.23 -28.81 -3.84
N LEU A 453 0.75 -27.62 -3.49
CA LEU A 453 -0.51 -27.07 -3.97
C LEU A 453 -0.44 -26.54 -5.41
N GLY A 454 0.76 -26.41 -5.97
CA GLY A 454 0.98 -25.94 -7.34
C GLY A 454 0.72 -24.45 -7.53
N VAL A 455 0.80 -23.64 -6.47
CA VAL A 455 0.43 -22.22 -6.48
C VAL A 455 1.52 -21.33 -5.88
N TYR A 456 1.64 -20.09 -6.35
CA TYR A 456 2.48 -19.05 -5.74
C TYR A 456 1.68 -17.86 -5.22
N SER A 457 0.44 -17.68 -5.68
CA SER A 457 -0.47 -16.61 -5.26
C SER A 457 -1.91 -17.13 -5.27
N LEU A 458 -2.70 -16.74 -4.28
CA LEU A 458 -4.03 -17.25 -4.00
C LEU A 458 -5.01 -16.10 -3.73
N TYR A 459 -5.99 -15.95 -4.62
CA TYR A 459 -7.20 -15.20 -4.33
C TYR A 459 -8.06 -15.97 -3.31
N ALA A 460 -8.48 -15.33 -2.23
CA ALA A 460 -9.18 -15.98 -1.12
C ALA A 460 -10.51 -15.25 -0.81
N PRO A 461 -11.54 -15.41 -1.66
CA PRO A 461 -12.82 -14.71 -1.52
C PRO A 461 -13.49 -14.99 -0.18
N GLY A 462 -13.96 -13.93 0.50
CA GLY A 462 -14.68 -14.01 1.76
C GLY A 462 -13.85 -14.45 2.97
N ALA A 463 -12.59 -14.84 2.79
CA ALA A 463 -11.68 -15.13 3.88
C ALA A 463 -11.16 -13.82 4.53
N PRO A 464 -10.70 -13.85 5.79
CA PRO A 464 -10.18 -12.65 6.46
C PRO A 464 -9.06 -11.94 5.69
N TYR A 465 -8.17 -12.71 5.05
CA TYR A 465 -7.14 -12.20 4.14
C TYR A 465 -7.50 -12.61 2.71
N CYS A 466 -7.82 -11.62 1.86
CA CYS A 466 -8.32 -11.83 0.50
C CYS A 466 -7.24 -12.21 -0.52
N LEU A 467 -5.96 -12.04 -0.18
CA LEU A 467 -4.81 -12.48 -0.97
C LEU A 467 -3.78 -13.16 -0.05
N ILE A 468 -3.22 -14.29 -0.50
CA ILE A 468 -2.05 -14.94 0.10
C ILE A 468 -1.07 -15.29 -1.02
N GLN A 469 0.18 -14.83 -0.94
CA GLN A 469 1.20 -15.12 -1.95
C GLN A 469 2.60 -15.28 -1.38
N LEU A 470 3.47 -15.93 -2.13
CA LEU A 470 4.91 -15.93 -1.88
C LEU A 470 5.47 -14.53 -2.19
N GLU A 471 6.49 -14.10 -1.44
CA GLU A 471 7.14 -12.79 -1.64
C GLU A 471 7.67 -12.61 -3.07
N ASP A 472 7.71 -11.37 -3.56
CA ASP A 472 8.19 -11.10 -4.91
C ASP A 472 9.67 -11.47 -5.10
N PRO A 473 10.04 -12.11 -6.23
CA PRO A 473 11.39 -12.64 -6.42
C PRO A 473 12.35 -11.59 -6.96
N VAL A 474 12.73 -10.63 -6.12
CA VAL A 474 13.63 -9.52 -6.48
C VAL A 474 15.07 -9.80 -6.09
N ASN A 475 16.00 -9.67 -7.05
CA ASN A 475 17.44 -9.72 -6.83
C ASN A 475 18.06 -8.36 -7.17
N ILE A 476 18.64 -7.69 -6.18
CA ILE A 476 19.23 -6.36 -6.37
C ILE A 476 20.44 -6.17 -5.45
N GLY A 477 21.53 -5.68 -6.02
CA GLY A 477 22.79 -5.54 -5.29
C GLY A 477 23.25 -6.88 -4.71
N GLY A 478 23.49 -6.90 -3.39
CA GLY A 478 23.84 -8.13 -2.66
C GLY A 478 22.64 -8.96 -2.16
N TYR A 479 21.40 -8.50 -2.33
CA TYR A 479 20.22 -9.24 -1.90
C TYR A 479 19.73 -10.19 -2.98
N GLN A 480 19.44 -11.44 -2.59
CA GLN A 480 18.91 -12.46 -3.48
C GLN A 480 17.58 -13.01 -2.92
N ALA A 481 16.61 -13.14 -3.82
CA ALA A 481 15.38 -13.89 -3.58
C ALA A 481 15.68 -15.40 -3.45
N GLN A 482 14.74 -16.13 -2.87
CA GLN A 482 14.81 -17.58 -2.70
C GLN A 482 14.94 -18.29 -4.05
N GLN A 483 15.82 -19.29 -4.14
CA GLN A 483 16.09 -19.99 -5.40
C GLN A 483 15.45 -21.37 -5.49
N SER A 484 15.12 -21.98 -4.34
CA SER A 484 14.43 -23.26 -4.18
C SER A 484 13.22 -23.16 -3.23
N PRO A 485 12.15 -23.96 -3.40
CA PRO A 485 11.08 -24.09 -2.42
C PRO A 485 11.52 -24.63 -1.06
N ASP A 486 12.73 -25.19 -0.93
CA ASP A 486 13.30 -25.65 0.35
C ASP A 486 13.84 -24.51 1.23
N GLU A 487 14.03 -23.32 0.66
CA GLU A 487 14.57 -22.17 1.38
C GLU A 487 13.48 -21.45 2.19
N PRO A 488 13.83 -20.85 3.35
CA PRO A 488 12.88 -20.04 4.12
C PRO A 488 12.30 -18.91 3.28
N MET A 489 10.99 -18.72 3.40
CA MET A 489 10.19 -17.90 2.50
C MET A 489 9.28 -16.97 3.30
N ILE A 490 9.09 -15.75 2.82
CA ILE A 490 8.04 -14.88 3.34
C ILE A 490 6.76 -15.16 2.57
N VAL A 491 5.68 -15.40 3.32
CA VAL A 491 4.32 -15.42 2.81
C VAL A 491 3.70 -14.06 3.11
N HIS A 492 3.32 -13.35 2.05
CA HIS A 492 2.57 -12.11 2.11
C HIS A 492 1.07 -12.42 2.13
N ALA A 493 0.33 -11.80 3.04
CA ALA A 493 -1.13 -11.86 3.02
C ALA A 493 -1.74 -10.46 3.17
N VAL A 494 -2.77 -10.18 2.38
CA VAL A 494 -3.48 -8.90 2.37
C VAL A 494 -4.88 -9.09 2.93
N ARG A 495 -5.24 -8.20 3.85
CA ARG A 495 -6.62 -8.00 4.27
C ARG A 495 -7.04 -6.57 3.95
N ILE A 496 -8.13 -6.46 3.22
CA ILE A 496 -8.83 -5.21 3.00
C ILE A 496 -10.02 -5.19 3.93
N ALA A 497 -9.99 -4.30 4.91
CA ALA A 497 -10.95 -4.29 6.00
C ALA A 497 -12.15 -3.37 5.73
N THR A 498 -12.42 -3.03 4.47
CA THR A 498 -13.60 -2.26 4.05
C THR A 498 -14.87 -3.07 4.34
N ASP A 499 -15.86 -2.45 4.97
CA ASP A 499 -17.14 -3.12 5.23
C ASP A 499 -17.90 -3.32 3.92
N PHE A 500 -18.65 -4.41 3.80
CA PHE A 500 -19.47 -4.62 2.62
C PHE A 500 -20.73 -3.75 2.62
N VAL A 501 -21.16 -3.29 3.82
CA VAL A 501 -22.39 -2.51 4.04
C VAL A 501 -22.06 -1.06 4.42
N GLY A 502 -22.78 -0.13 3.79
CA GLY A 502 -22.78 1.31 4.09
C GLY A 502 -23.56 2.07 3.01
N GLU A 503 -24.01 3.28 3.30
CA GLU A 503 -24.74 4.15 2.36
C GLU A 503 -23.89 4.54 1.14
N ASN A 504 -22.56 4.60 1.32
CA ASN A 504 -21.58 4.80 0.26
C ASN A 504 -20.22 4.22 0.69
N VAL A 505 -19.26 4.19 -0.24
CA VAL A 505 -17.92 3.61 0.00
C VAL A 505 -17.17 4.28 1.17
N ARG A 506 -17.36 5.60 1.39
CA ARG A 506 -16.70 6.27 2.52
C ARG A 506 -17.28 5.82 3.86
N GLU A 507 -18.57 5.49 3.92
CA GLU A 507 -19.14 4.88 5.11
C GLU A 507 -18.63 3.45 5.31
N GLN A 508 -18.55 2.66 4.25
CA GLN A 508 -17.96 1.32 4.25
C GLN A 508 -16.53 1.33 4.82
N TYR A 509 -15.68 2.30 4.40
CA TYR A 509 -14.35 2.51 4.97
C TYR A 509 -14.38 2.86 6.45
N ARG A 510 -15.28 3.74 6.89
CA ARG A 510 -15.40 4.11 8.31
C ARG A 510 -15.85 2.93 9.16
N ASN A 511 -16.84 2.17 8.71
CA ASN A 511 -17.37 1.00 9.40
C ASN A 511 -16.28 -0.08 9.52
N GLY A 512 -15.60 -0.36 8.42
CA GLY A 512 -14.44 -1.24 8.36
C GLY A 512 -13.31 -0.84 9.31
N ARG A 513 -12.93 0.45 9.29
CA ARG A 513 -11.89 1.00 10.16
C ARG A 513 -12.24 0.87 11.63
N ARG A 514 -13.50 1.12 12.03
CA ARG A 514 -13.95 0.95 13.42
C ARG A 514 -13.79 -0.49 13.88
N LYS A 515 -14.15 -1.47 13.03
CA LYS A 515 -13.99 -2.89 13.32
C LYS A 515 -12.50 -3.25 13.46
N LEU A 516 -11.68 -2.88 12.48
CA LEU A 516 -10.24 -3.17 12.48
C LEU A 516 -9.51 -2.54 13.68
N PHE A 517 -9.85 -1.30 14.03
CA PHE A 517 -9.27 -0.61 15.19
C PHE A 517 -9.57 -1.31 16.51
N GLY A 518 -10.74 -1.95 16.63
CA GLY A 518 -11.11 -2.72 17.82
C GLY A 518 -10.43 -4.09 17.93
N GLN A 519 -9.68 -4.54 16.92
CA GLN A 519 -9.00 -5.83 16.95
C GLN A 519 -7.59 -5.70 17.54
N SER A 520 -7.29 -6.57 18.51
CA SER A 520 -5.93 -6.73 19.06
C SER A 520 -5.00 -7.43 18.06
N TYR A 521 -3.70 -7.33 18.30
CA TYR A 521 -2.70 -8.11 17.56
C TYR A 521 -3.02 -9.62 17.58
N ASP A 522 -3.38 -10.16 18.75
CA ASP A 522 -3.70 -11.58 18.89
C ASP A 522 -4.96 -12.00 18.11
N ALA A 523 -5.96 -11.11 18.01
CA ALA A 523 -7.16 -11.37 17.22
C ALA A 523 -6.81 -11.45 15.71
N LEU A 524 -6.06 -10.46 15.20
CA LEU A 524 -5.60 -10.46 13.80
C LEU A 524 -4.73 -11.68 13.47
N LYS A 525 -3.81 -12.01 14.38
CA LYS A 525 -2.93 -13.17 14.26
C LYS A 525 -3.72 -14.48 14.28
N THR A 526 -4.74 -14.60 15.13
CA THR A 526 -5.59 -15.80 15.19
C THR A 526 -6.36 -16.02 13.89
N GLU A 527 -6.94 -14.97 13.31
CA GLU A 527 -7.62 -15.03 12.02
C GLU A 527 -6.67 -15.46 10.90
N LEU A 528 -5.49 -14.82 10.80
CA LEU A 528 -4.47 -15.18 9.81
C LEU A 528 -4.02 -16.64 9.96
N PHE A 529 -3.72 -17.06 11.20
CA PHE A 529 -3.17 -18.38 11.46
C PHE A 529 -4.22 -19.47 11.24
N GLY A 530 -5.50 -19.22 11.53
CA GLY A 530 -6.59 -20.12 11.17
C GLY A 530 -6.64 -20.36 9.66
N GLN A 531 -6.61 -19.28 8.88
CA GLN A 531 -6.60 -19.36 7.41
C GLN A 531 -5.37 -20.11 6.88
N LEU A 532 -4.16 -19.81 7.39
CA LEU A 532 -2.93 -20.49 6.99
C LEU A 532 -2.91 -21.97 7.42
N ARG A 533 -3.47 -22.33 8.58
CA ARG A 533 -3.60 -23.74 8.99
C ARG A 533 -4.48 -24.52 8.03
N HIS A 534 -5.61 -23.96 7.58
CA HIS A 534 -6.43 -24.60 6.55
C HIS A 534 -5.65 -24.78 5.25
N LEU A 535 -4.91 -23.77 4.81
CA LEU A 535 -4.10 -23.84 3.60
C LEU A 535 -3.01 -24.91 3.69
N TYR A 536 -2.21 -24.94 4.77
CA TYR A 536 -1.11 -25.88 4.95
C TYR A 536 -1.61 -27.32 5.13
N ALA A 537 -2.76 -27.52 5.79
CA ALA A 537 -3.37 -28.84 5.93
C ALA A 537 -3.71 -29.47 4.56
N LEU A 538 -4.13 -28.67 3.57
CA LEU A 538 -4.37 -29.14 2.19
C LEU A 538 -3.08 -29.63 1.51
N ALA A 539 -1.92 -29.13 1.93
CA ALA A 539 -0.61 -29.60 1.46
C ALA A 539 -0.06 -30.79 2.27
N GLY A 540 -0.82 -31.28 3.26
CA GLY A 540 -0.36 -32.30 4.20
C GLY A 540 0.75 -31.80 5.13
N GLU A 541 0.77 -30.50 5.44
CA GLU A 541 1.73 -29.86 6.33
C GLU A 541 1.06 -29.20 7.53
N ASN A 542 1.81 -29.05 8.62
CA ASN A 542 1.38 -28.30 9.80
C ASN A 542 2.00 -26.90 9.76
N PHE A 543 1.16 -25.87 9.65
CA PHE A 543 1.60 -24.48 9.62
C PHE A 543 2.40 -24.08 10.86
N ASP A 544 1.99 -24.54 12.05
CA ASP A 544 2.63 -24.13 13.30
C ASP A 544 4.08 -24.66 13.39
N ASP A 545 4.36 -25.81 12.77
CA ASP A 545 5.72 -26.36 12.68
C ASP A 545 6.59 -25.58 11.67
N MET A 546 5.96 -24.93 10.68
CA MET A 546 6.63 -24.17 9.62
C MET A 546 6.85 -22.70 9.97
N LEU A 547 6.06 -22.13 10.88
CA LEU A 547 6.18 -20.74 11.30
C LEU A 547 7.56 -20.45 11.94
N VAL A 548 8.19 -19.37 11.49
CA VAL A 548 9.40 -18.81 12.10
C VAL A 548 9.06 -17.53 12.86
N ASP A 549 8.43 -16.56 12.19
CA ASP A 549 8.03 -15.29 12.78
C ASP A 549 6.92 -14.61 11.96
N VAL A 550 6.26 -13.61 12.53
CA VAL A 550 5.19 -12.86 11.86
C VAL A 550 5.19 -11.38 12.25
N THR A 551 5.00 -10.55 11.23
CA THR A 551 4.75 -9.11 11.36
C THR A 551 3.41 -8.78 10.72
N LEU A 552 2.55 -8.05 11.44
CA LEU A 552 1.26 -7.56 10.96
C LEU A 552 1.32 -6.03 10.84
N ASN A 553 1.35 -5.50 9.63
CA ASN A 553 1.28 -4.07 9.38
C ASN A 553 -0.19 -3.66 9.30
N ARG A 554 -0.73 -3.14 10.40
CA ARG A 554 -2.10 -2.63 10.44
C ARG A 554 -2.11 -1.18 10.00
N TRP A 555 -2.90 -0.87 8.98
CA TRP A 555 -3.13 0.49 8.52
C TRP A 555 -4.61 0.79 8.69
N ALA A 556 -4.99 1.41 9.81
CA ALA A 556 -6.33 1.96 9.98
C ALA A 556 -6.60 3.06 8.94
N HIS A 557 -5.51 3.65 8.44
CA HIS A 557 -5.47 4.67 7.41
C HIS A 557 -4.51 4.24 6.28
N GLY A 558 -4.82 3.17 5.53
CA GLY A 558 -4.02 2.64 4.42
C GLY A 558 -4.04 3.54 3.17
N TYR A 559 -4.63 3.07 2.07
CA TYR A 559 -4.71 3.85 0.83
C TYR A 559 -5.42 5.19 1.05
N SER A 560 -4.89 6.25 0.43
CA SER A 560 -5.64 7.50 0.26
C SER A 560 -6.99 7.21 -0.38
N TYR A 561 -7.99 8.05 -0.08
CA TYR A 561 -9.21 8.04 -0.86
C TYR A 561 -8.89 8.29 -2.34
N GLU A 562 -9.58 7.59 -3.22
CA GLU A 562 -9.60 7.80 -4.67
C GLU A 562 -11.06 7.96 -5.09
N GLN A 563 -11.30 8.61 -6.23
CA GLN A 563 -12.64 8.76 -6.76
C GLN A 563 -13.28 7.36 -6.91
N ALA A 564 -14.45 7.19 -6.31
CA ALA A 564 -15.32 6.03 -6.54
C ALA A 564 -16.54 6.52 -7.31
N GLU A 565 -16.76 6.03 -8.53
CA GLU A 565 -17.74 6.64 -9.45
C GLU A 565 -19.18 6.58 -8.93
N LEU A 566 -19.52 5.55 -8.15
CA LEU A 566 -20.82 5.45 -7.48
C LEU A 566 -21.08 6.57 -6.43
N ALA A 567 -20.02 7.19 -5.90
CA ALA A 567 -20.12 8.19 -4.84
C ALA A 567 -19.69 9.60 -5.30
N ASP A 568 -18.90 9.70 -6.36
CA ASP A 568 -18.22 10.93 -6.75
C ASP A 568 -18.21 11.12 -8.27
N THR A 569 -18.40 12.38 -8.70
CA THR A 569 -18.16 12.79 -10.09
C THR A 569 -16.77 13.40 -10.25
N GLU A 570 -16.21 13.43 -11.47
CA GLU A 570 -14.92 14.07 -11.76
C GLU A 570 -14.92 15.54 -11.29
N GLN A 571 -16.00 16.27 -11.55
CA GLN A 571 -16.15 17.66 -11.11
C GLN A 571 -16.11 17.80 -9.58
N SER A 572 -16.69 16.83 -8.85
CA SER A 572 -16.67 16.83 -7.39
C SER A 572 -15.27 16.56 -6.84
N MET A 573 -14.53 15.63 -7.45
CA MET A 573 -13.14 15.33 -7.11
C MET A 573 -12.23 16.53 -7.37
N GLU A 574 -12.33 17.17 -8.55
CA GLU A 574 -11.54 18.35 -8.88
C GLU A 574 -11.77 19.52 -7.91
N ARG A 575 -13.04 19.78 -7.59
CA ARG A 575 -13.40 20.86 -6.67
C ARG A 575 -12.85 20.58 -5.27
N THR A 576 -12.92 19.32 -4.83
CA THR A 576 -12.48 18.90 -3.50
C THR A 576 -10.96 18.93 -3.37
N THR A 577 -10.22 18.30 -4.29
CA THR A 577 -8.75 18.33 -4.26
C THR A 577 -8.21 19.75 -4.44
N ARG A 578 -8.85 20.61 -5.25
CA ARG A 578 -8.49 22.04 -5.32
C ARG A 578 -8.68 22.76 -3.99
N ALA A 579 -9.74 22.44 -3.24
CA ALA A 579 -9.97 23.04 -1.93
C ALA A 579 -8.94 22.59 -0.90
N MET A 580 -8.62 21.28 -0.87
CA MET A 580 -7.61 20.69 0.02
C MET A 580 -6.23 21.32 -0.18
N ARG A 581 -5.81 21.47 -1.44
CA ARG A 581 -4.48 22.00 -1.81
C ARG A 581 -4.23 23.46 -1.43
N LYS A 582 -5.24 24.22 -0.98
CA LYS A 582 -5.07 25.65 -0.68
C LYS A 582 -4.09 25.86 0.50
N PRO A 583 -3.16 26.82 0.41
CA PRO A 583 -2.34 27.18 1.56
C PRO A 583 -3.18 27.86 2.64
N VAL A 584 -2.82 27.61 3.91
CA VAL A 584 -3.34 28.31 5.09
C VAL A 584 -2.23 29.20 5.62
N GLY A 585 -2.16 30.44 5.12
CA GLY A 585 -1.05 31.35 5.42
C GLY A 585 0.28 30.79 4.91
N ASN A 586 1.22 30.57 5.83
CA ASN A 586 2.53 29.96 5.59
C ASN A 586 2.54 28.43 5.74
N ILE A 587 1.36 27.79 5.78
CA ILE A 587 1.19 26.33 5.83
C ILE A 587 0.73 25.83 4.45
N PHE A 588 1.53 24.98 3.80
CA PHE A 588 1.28 24.46 2.46
C PHE A 588 0.94 22.98 2.52
N MET A 589 -0.15 22.58 1.88
CA MET A 589 -0.65 21.21 1.92
C MET A 589 0.08 20.34 0.89
N ALA A 590 0.48 19.13 1.26
CA ALA A 590 1.10 18.11 0.41
C ALA A 590 0.51 16.72 0.74
N GLY A 591 1.11 15.66 0.23
CA GLY A 591 0.66 14.28 0.46
C GLY A 591 -0.29 13.75 -0.63
N CYS A 592 -0.32 12.44 -0.79
CA CYS A 592 -1.24 11.76 -1.70
C CYS A 592 -2.72 12.01 -1.37
N ASP A 593 -3.03 12.28 -0.09
CA ASP A 593 -4.39 12.58 0.37
C ASP A 593 -4.98 13.82 -0.33
N VAL A 594 -4.21 14.89 -0.56
CA VAL A 594 -4.73 16.11 -1.24
C VAL A 594 -4.84 15.96 -2.76
N ALA A 595 -4.35 14.84 -3.31
CA ALA A 595 -4.55 14.43 -4.68
C ALA A 595 -5.72 13.46 -4.88
N TRP A 596 -6.25 12.86 -3.80
CA TRP A 596 -7.15 11.71 -3.86
C TRP A 596 -6.62 10.58 -4.74
N MET A 597 -5.35 10.23 -4.54
CA MET A 597 -4.68 9.19 -5.34
C MET A 597 -3.65 8.47 -4.46
N PRO A 598 -3.76 7.16 -4.19
CA PRO A 598 -2.95 6.47 -3.17
C PRO A 598 -1.52 6.13 -3.60
N TYR A 599 -0.99 6.77 -4.64
CA TYR A 599 0.25 6.37 -5.29
C TYR A 599 1.47 7.22 -4.94
N LEU A 600 2.66 6.63 -5.12
CA LEU A 600 3.95 7.28 -4.90
C LEU A 600 4.11 8.53 -5.77
N GLN A 601 3.82 8.46 -7.07
CA GLN A 601 3.96 9.57 -8.00
C GLN A 601 3.09 10.76 -7.59
N ASN A 602 1.88 10.52 -7.10
CA ASN A 602 1.00 11.59 -6.61
C ASN A 602 1.52 12.20 -5.30
N ALA A 603 2.09 11.39 -4.40
CA ALA A 603 2.75 11.91 -3.21
C ALA A 603 3.96 12.81 -3.57
N VAL A 604 4.71 12.46 -4.61
CA VAL A 604 5.84 13.25 -5.13
C VAL A 604 5.35 14.53 -5.82
N ASP A 605 4.33 14.45 -6.68
CA ASP A 605 3.78 15.60 -7.39
C ASP A 605 3.25 16.67 -6.44
N GLU A 606 2.54 16.26 -5.39
CA GLU A 606 2.04 17.19 -4.37
C GLU A 606 3.19 17.78 -3.53
N ALA A 607 4.29 17.05 -3.33
CA ALA A 607 5.49 17.59 -2.69
C ALA A 607 6.16 18.67 -3.57
N PHE A 608 6.29 18.44 -4.88
CA PHE A 608 6.80 19.43 -5.84
C PHE A 608 5.93 20.69 -5.86
N ARG A 609 4.60 20.53 -5.86
CA ARG A 609 3.65 21.65 -5.82
C ARG A 609 3.82 22.45 -4.53
N ALA A 610 3.76 21.80 -3.37
CA ALA A 610 3.86 22.47 -2.07
C ALA A 610 5.19 23.20 -1.89
N VAL A 611 6.32 22.61 -2.32
CA VAL A 611 7.63 23.27 -2.25
C VAL A 611 7.72 24.47 -3.20
N LYS A 612 7.08 24.41 -4.38
CA LYS A 612 6.99 25.55 -5.28
C LYS A 612 6.22 26.71 -4.63
N GLU A 613 5.10 26.43 -3.98
CA GLU A 613 4.31 27.43 -3.26
C GLU A 613 5.06 27.99 -2.04
N ALA A 614 5.75 27.14 -1.28
CA ALA A 614 6.51 27.54 -0.10
C ALA A 614 7.79 28.35 -0.44
N SER A 615 8.26 28.29 -1.69
CA SER A 615 9.43 29.02 -2.19
C SER A 615 9.08 30.25 -3.03
N ALA A 616 7.78 30.51 -3.25
CA ALA A 616 7.29 31.73 -3.87
C ALA A 616 7.21 32.85 -2.82
#